data_AF-I3C8F3-F1
#
_entry.id   AF-I3C8F3-F1
#
_cell.length_a   1.000
_cell.length_b   1.000
_cell.length_c   1.000
_cell.angle_alpha   90.00
_cell.angle_beta   90.00
_cell.angle_gamma   90.00
#
_symmetry.space_group_name_H-M   'P 1'
#
loop_
_entity.id
_entity.type
_entity.pdbx_description
1 polymer ?
#
loop_
_entity_poly.entity_id
_entity_poly.type
_entity_poly.pdbx_seq_one_letter_code
_entity_poly.pdbx_strand_id
1 'polypeptide(L)' 'MKDGLFKNYTKRFNILDENIRELAVKYAEEHYRKNQCSKEEALERGIVKAEMENRKI' A
#
# COMPACT_ATOMS: atom_id res chain seq x y z
N MET A 1 10.64 3.09 -8.72
CA MET A 1 9.28 3.65 -8.52
C MET A 1 9.24 5.08 -9.08
N LYS A 2 8.93 5.25 -10.37
CA LYS A 2 8.73 6.57 -11.00
C LYS A 2 7.34 7.09 -10.60
N ASP A 3 7.26 8.28 -10.01
CA ASP A 3 6.03 9.07 -9.74
C ASP A 3 4.78 8.33 -9.23
N GLY A 4 4.95 7.43 -8.25
CA GLY A 4 3.81 6.79 -7.56
C GLY A 4 3.14 7.72 -6.55
N LEU A 5 1.81 7.62 -6.42
CA LEU A 5 0.97 8.42 -5.50
C LEU A 5 1.49 8.43 -4.04
N PHE A 6 2.21 7.36 -3.66
CA PHE A 6 2.78 7.12 -2.34
C PHE A 6 4.31 7.19 -2.27
N LYS A 7 5.00 7.88 -3.22
CA LYS A 7 6.47 7.90 -3.24
C LYS A 7 7.11 8.37 -1.93
N ASN A 8 6.47 9.30 -1.21
CA ASN A 8 6.95 9.82 0.08
C ASN A 8 6.79 8.84 1.25
N TYR A 9 6.05 7.75 1.07
CA TYR A 9 5.83 6.73 2.09
C TYR A 9 6.77 5.53 1.95
N THR A 10 7.84 5.66 1.16
CA THR A 10 8.85 4.60 0.95
C THR A 10 9.39 4.04 2.27
N LYS A 11 9.55 4.88 3.30
CA LYS A 11 10.00 4.42 4.63
C LYS A 11 9.03 3.42 5.28
N ARG A 12 7.72 3.63 5.17
CA ARG A 12 6.70 2.70 5.69
C ARG A 12 6.63 1.41 4.86
N PHE A 13 7.02 1.46 3.59
CA PHE A 13 7.08 0.27 2.75
C PHE A 13 8.40 -0.49 2.84
N ASN A 14 9.49 0.14 3.32
CA ASN A 14 10.80 -0.50 3.42
C ASN A 14 10.87 -1.59 4.50
N ILE A 15 9.90 -1.64 5.42
CA ILE A 15 9.77 -2.74 6.38
C ILE A 15 9.08 -3.98 5.79
N LEU A 16 8.49 -3.86 4.59
CA LEU A 16 7.78 -4.94 3.92
C LEU A 16 8.69 -5.61 2.89
N ASP A 17 8.50 -6.93 2.72
CA ASP A 17 9.07 -7.67 1.59
C ASP A 17 8.71 -7.02 0.26
N GLU A 18 9.59 -7.12 -0.74
CA GLU A 18 9.42 -6.46 -2.03
C GLU A 18 8.08 -6.80 -2.69
N ASN A 19 7.68 -8.08 -2.64
CA ASN A 19 6.40 -8.55 -3.15
C ASN A 19 5.19 -7.94 -2.41
N ILE A 20 5.28 -7.82 -1.07
CA ILE A 20 4.21 -7.24 -0.25
C ILE A 20 4.13 -5.73 -0.50
N ARG A 21 5.26 -5.06 -0.68
CA ARG A 21 5.36 -3.63 -0.97
C ARG A 21 4.66 -3.26 -2.28
N GLU A 22 4.87 -4.02 -3.35
CA GLU A 22 4.20 -3.75 -4.63
C GLU A 22 2.68 -3.92 -4.52
N LEU A 23 2.22 -4.97 -3.83
CA LEU A 23 0.81 -5.20 -3.56
C LEU A 23 0.20 -4.10 -2.68
N ALA A 24 0.91 -3.68 -1.64
CA ALA A 24 0.44 -2.66 -0.70
C ALA A 24 0.28 -1.30 -1.38
N VAL A 25 1.21 -0.91 -2.27
CA VAL A 25 1.08 0.30 -3.08
C VAL A 25 -0.13 0.21 -4.01
N LYS A 26 -0.31 -0.92 -4.71
CA LYS A 26 -1.46 -1.14 -5.60
C LYS A 26 -2.79 -1.02 -4.84
N TYR A 27 -2.91 -1.68 -3.68
CA TYR A 27 -4.13 -1.62 -2.87
C TYR A 27 -4.37 -0.25 -2.26
N ALA A 28 -3.33 0.45 -1.85
CA ALA A 28 -3.45 1.82 -1.36
C ALA A 28 -3.94 2.77 -2.46
N GLU A 29 -3.43 2.66 -3.69
CA GLU A 29 -3.89 3.49 -4.80
C GLU A 29 -5.34 3.22 -5.18
N GLU A 30 -5.74 1.94 -5.24
CA GLU A 30 -7.12 1.56 -5.51
C GLU A 30 -8.08 2.10 -4.44
N HIS A 31 -7.72 1.94 -3.16
CA HIS A 31 -8.53 2.39 -2.04
C HIS A 31 -8.66 3.92 -2.00
N TYR A 32 -7.55 4.64 -2.20
CA TYR A 32 -7.53 6.10 -2.26
C TYR A 32 -8.43 6.64 -3.37
N ARG A 33 -8.33 6.06 -4.58
CA ARG A 33 -9.14 6.49 -5.73
C ARG A 33 -10.63 6.18 -5.54
N LYS A 34 -10.96 5.05 -4.91
CA LYS A 34 -12.35 4.60 -4.73
C LYS A 34 -13.08 5.34 -3.60
N ASN A 35 -12.40 5.57 -2.48
CA ASN A 35 -13.02 6.12 -1.27
C ASN A 35 -12.71 7.61 -1.04
N GLN A 36 -11.83 8.20 -1.85
CA GLN A 36 -11.37 9.59 -1.70
C GLN A 36 -10.90 9.92 -0.28
N CYS A 37 -10.33 8.93 0.43
CA CYS A 37 -9.85 9.08 1.79
C CYS A 37 -8.42 9.66 1.84
N SER A 38 -7.91 9.90 3.04
CA SER A 38 -6.53 10.36 3.23
C SER A 38 -5.52 9.34 2.73
N LYS A 39 -4.36 9.81 2.25
CA LYS A 39 -3.26 8.93 1.82
C LYS A 39 -2.78 8.01 2.94
N GLU A 40 -2.75 8.50 4.18
CA GLU A 40 -2.36 7.68 5.34
C GLU A 40 -3.31 6.50 5.55
N GLU A 41 -4.62 6.75 5.52
CA GLU A 41 -5.63 5.71 5.67
C GLU A 41 -5.54 4.69 4.52
N ALA A 42 -5.45 5.17 3.27
CA ALA A 42 -5.32 4.31 2.12
C ALA A 42 -4.07 3.43 2.19
N LEU A 43 -2.97 3.97 2.71
CA LEU A 43 -1.71 3.25 2.87
C LEU A 43 -1.79 2.16 3.94
N GLU A 44 -2.36 2.46 5.11
CA GLU A 44 -2.58 1.45 6.17
C GLU A 44 -3.48 0.32 5.68
N ARG A 45 -4.59 0.67 5.00
CA ARG A 45 -5.50 -0.30 4.37
C ARG A 45 -4.79 -1.17 3.34
N GLY A 46 -3.95 -0.56 2.51
CA GLY A 46 -3.19 -1.25 1.48
C GLY A 46 -2.18 -2.24 2.05
N ILE A 47 -1.45 -1.85 3.10
CA ILE A 47 -0.51 -2.71 3.82
C ILE A 47 -1.22 -3.90 4.44
N VAL A 48 -2.28 -3.66 5.22
CA VAL A 48 -3.02 -4.73 5.89
C VAL A 48 -3.56 -5.74 4.88
N LYS A 49 -4.13 -5.26 3.76
CA LYS A 49 -4.66 -6.14 2.71
C LYS A 49 -3.55 -6.96 2.05
N ALA A 50 -2.40 -6.34 1.74
CA ALA A 50 -1.26 -7.04 1.16
C ALA A 50 -0.67 -8.09 2.10
N GLU A 51 -0.56 -7.79 3.40
CA GLU A 51 -0.11 -8.77 4.39
C GLU A 51 -1.09 -9.94 4.55
N MET A 52 -2.41 -9.67 4.55
CA MET A 52 -3.43 -10.73 4.63
C MET A 52 -3.35 -11.68 3.42
N GLU A 53 -3.24 -11.14 2.21
CA GLU A 53 -3.11 -11.97 1.00
C GLU A 53 -1.81 -12.78 0.98
N ASN A 54 -0.71 -12.19 1.46
CA ASN A 54 0.56 -12.91 1.55
C ASN A 54 0.51 -14.03 2.59
N ARG A 55 -0.28 -13.88 3.67
CA ARG A 55 -0.47 -14.91 4.70
C ARG A 55 -1.42 -16.03 4.26
N LYS A 56 -2.10 -15.93 3.11
CA LYS A 56 -3.11 -16.90 2.62
C LYS A 56 -4.00 -17.44 3.75
N ILE A 57 -4.64 -16.54 4.49
CA ILE A 57 -5.80 -16.85 5.32
C ILE A 57 -7.05 -16.60 4.48
#